data_AF-A0A916FZ86-F1
#
_entry.id   AF-A0A916FZ86-F1
#
_cell.length_a   1.000
_cell.length_b   1.000
_cell.length_c   1.000
_cell.angle_alpha   90.00
_cell.angle_beta   90.00
_cell.angle_gamma   90.00
#
_symmetry.space_group_name_H-M   'P 1'
#
loop_
_entity.id
_entity.type
_entity.pdbx_description
1 polymer ?
#
loop_
_entity_poly.entity_id
_entity_poly.type
_entity_poly.pdbx_seq_one_letter_code
_entity_poly.pdbx_strand_id
1 'polypeptide(L)'
;VLDPPSFTKNRKTVPAAKKGYRELHQLAFRVLTPGGYLLSASCSHHILPDTFLDVIRDAAVRSERRIQLLEWHGASPDHPTLPAVPETGYLKFGVFRVL
;
A
#
# COMPACT_ATOMS: atom_id res chain seq x y z
N VAL A 1 5.75 -7.72 -6.83
CA VAL A 1 5.92 -7.33 -5.41
C VAL A 1 6.39 -5.89 -5.38
N LEU A 2 5.79 -5.04 -4.54
CA LEU A 2 6.20 -3.65 -4.34
C LEU A 2 6.58 -3.47 -2.86
N ASP A 3 7.86 -3.27 -2.60
CA ASP A 3 8.38 -2.93 -1.27
C ASP A 3 9.29 -1.69 -1.38
N PRO A 4 8.70 -0.50 -1.57
CA PRO A 4 9.46 0.71 -1.77
C PRO A 4 10.03 1.26 -0.45
N PRO A 5 11.10 2.06 -0.51
CA PRO A 5 11.50 2.86 0.64
C PRO A 5 10.39 3.85 1.04
N SER A 6 10.45 4.37 2.27
CA SER A 6 9.45 5.34 2.72
C SER A 6 9.44 6.61 1.86
N PHE A 7 8.31 6.87 1.19
CA PHE A 7 8.12 8.05 0.35
C PHE A 7 7.85 9.34 1.13
N THR A 8 7.62 9.25 2.44
CA THR A 8 7.40 10.43 3.28
C THR A 8 8.00 10.25 4.67
N LYS A 9 8.69 11.29 5.14
CA LYS A 9 9.24 11.37 6.50
C LYS A 9 8.44 12.30 7.41
N ASN A 10 7.46 13.04 6.87
CA ASN A 10 6.68 14.02 7.63
C ASN A 10 5.28 14.26 7.02
N ARG A 11 4.34 14.77 7.82
CA ARG A 11 2.96 15.05 7.37
C ARG A 11 2.89 15.95 6.12
N LYS A 12 3.79 16.93 5.99
CA LYS A 12 3.80 17.89 4.86
C LYS A 12 4.03 17.23 3.50
N THR A 13 4.74 16.11 3.47
CA THR A 13 5.10 15.39 2.23
C THR A 13 4.14 14.26 1.88
N VAL A 14 3.09 14.03 2.68
CA VAL A 14 2.07 12.99 2.44
C VAL A 14 1.40 13.13 1.05
N PRO A 15 1.00 14.34 0.58
CA PRO A 15 0.39 14.46 -0.74
C PRO A 15 1.30 13.99 -1.88
N ALA A 16 2.59 14.32 -1.81
CA ALA A 16 3.58 13.87 -2.78
C ALA A 16 3.79 12.35 -2.71
N ALA A 17 3.86 11.78 -1.51
CA ALA A 17 3.97 10.34 -1.32
C ALA A 17 2.76 9.58 -1.87
N LYS A 18 1.52 10.07 -1.64
CA LYS A 18 0.30 9.48 -2.23
C LYS A 18 0.39 9.43 -3.75
N LYS A 19 0.88 10.50 -4.39
CA LYS A 19 1.09 10.55 -5.84
C LYS A 19 2.11 9.50 -6.29
N GLY A 20 3.26 9.41 -5.62
CA GLY A 20 4.29 8.41 -5.93
C GLY A 20 3.79 6.97 -5.79
N TYR A 21 3.06 6.67 -4.70
CA TYR A 21 2.45 5.35 -4.54
C TYR A 21 1.45 5.05 -5.66
N ARG A 22 0.58 6.00 -6.02
CA ARG A 22 -0.38 5.80 -7.11
C ARG A 22 0.32 5.47 -8.42
N GLU A 23 1.33 6.25 -8.81
CA GLU A 23 2.08 6.04 -10.05
C GLU A 23 2.77 4.67 -10.07
N LEU A 24 3.38 4.28 -8.94
CA LEU A 24 4.01 2.96 -8.78
C LEU A 24 2.99 1.82 -8.96
N HIS A 25 1.82 1.92 -8.32
CA HIS A 25 0.77 0.90 -8.45
C HIS A 25 0.18 0.85 -9.87
N GLN A 26 0.02 1.99 -10.54
CA GLN A 26 -0.44 2.01 -11.95
C GLN A 26 0.57 1.34 -12.89
N LEU A 27 1.87 1.49 -12.64
CA LEU A 27 2.90 0.76 -13.38
C LEU A 27 2.78 -0.76 -13.14
N ALA A 28 2.57 -1.18 -11.89
CA ALA A 28 2.35 -2.58 -11.57
C ALA A 28 1.09 -3.16 -12.26
N PHE A 29 -0.05 -2.45 -12.22
CA PHE A 29 -1.27 -2.92 -12.85
C PHE A 29 -1.23 -2.99 -14.38
N ARG A 30 -0.32 -2.23 -15.02
CA ARG A 30 -0.07 -2.32 -16.46
C ARG A 30 0.60 -3.63 -16.87
N VAL A 31 1.46 -4.18 -16.01
CA VAL A 31 2.20 -5.43 -16.32
C VAL A 31 1.53 -6.69 -15.77
N LEU A 32 0.59 -6.55 -14.83
CA LEU A 32 -0.16 -7.69 -14.29
C LEU A 32 -1.27 -8.13 -15.26
N THR A 33 -1.37 -9.44 -15.44
CA THR A 33 -2.44 -10.10 -16.20
C THR A 33 -3.62 -10.48 -15.28
N PRO A 34 -4.82 -10.75 -15.83
CA PRO A 34 -5.90 -11.36 -15.07
C PRO A 34 -5.44 -12.63 -14.35
N GLY A 35 -5.85 -12.79 -13.09
CA GLY A 35 -5.39 -13.85 -12.19
C GLY A 35 -4.01 -13.59 -11.55
N GLY A 36 -3.30 -12.53 -11.94
CA GLY A 36 -2.01 -12.15 -11.35
C GLY A 36 -2.13 -11.60 -9.94
N TYR A 37 -1.02 -11.62 -9.21
CA TYR A 37 -0.97 -11.18 -7.80
C TYR A 37 -0.12 -9.92 -7.63
N LEU A 38 -0.66 -8.97 -6.86
CA LEU A 38 0.05 -7.79 -6.37
C LEU A 38 0.24 -7.94 -4.87
N LEU A 39 1.49 -8.04 -4.44
CA LEU A 39 1.90 -7.90 -3.04
C LEU A 39 2.48 -6.50 -2.91
N SER A 40 1.91 -5.66 -2.03
CA SER A 40 2.34 -4.27 -1.88
C SER A 40 2.51 -3.87 -0.42
N ALA A 41 3.62 -3.20 -0.13
CA ALA A 41 4.00 -2.77 1.20
C ALA A 41 4.14 -1.23 1.29
N SER A 42 3.95 -0.72 2.51
CA SER A 42 4.35 0.64 2.88
C SER A 42 4.84 0.66 4.32
N CYS A 43 6.06 1.14 4.53
CA CYS A 43 6.64 1.41 5.85
C CYS A 43 6.52 2.88 6.28
N SER A 44 5.81 3.71 5.51
CA SER A 44 5.63 5.12 5.84
C SER A 44 4.61 5.30 6.96
N HIS A 45 5.07 5.63 8.17
CA HIS A 45 4.21 5.96 9.33
C HIS A 45 3.08 6.95 8.98
N HIS A 46 3.42 8.01 8.24
CA HIS A 46 2.49 9.11 7.92
C HIS A 46 1.44 8.75 6.86
N ILE A 47 1.58 7.61 6.20
CA ILE A 47 0.55 7.07 5.32
C ILE A 47 -0.31 6.15 6.17
N LEU A 48 -1.58 6.48 6.39
CA LEU A 48 -2.47 5.61 7.18
C LEU A 48 -2.86 4.36 6.38
N PRO A 49 -3.23 3.24 7.03
CA PRO A 49 -3.71 2.02 6.37
C PRO A 49 -4.78 2.28 5.30
N ASP A 50 -5.84 3.02 5.65
CA ASP A 50 -6.94 3.32 4.74
C ASP A 50 -6.48 4.17 3.55
N THR A 51 -5.60 5.14 3.82
CA THR A 51 -4.99 5.97 2.75
C THR A 51 -4.17 5.11 1.78
N PHE A 52 -3.42 4.13 2.28
CA PHE A 52 -2.64 3.24 1.43
C PHE A 52 -3.56 2.38 0.55
N LEU A 53 -4.59 1.79 1.15
CA LEU A 53 -5.59 0.99 0.44
C LEU A 53 -6.34 1.82 -0.61
N ASP A 54 -6.73 3.06 -0.27
CA ASP A 54 -7.39 3.98 -1.19
C ASP A 54 -6.51 4.30 -2.41
N VAL A 55 -5.20 4.50 -2.20
CA VAL A 55 -4.25 4.75 -3.28
C VAL A 55 -4.13 3.53 -4.21
N ILE A 56 -4.10 2.31 -3.66
CA ILE A 56 -4.09 1.07 -4.44
C ILE A 56 -5.37 0.93 -5.25
N ARG A 57 -6.53 1.16 -4.61
CA ARG A 57 -7.86 1.09 -5.27
C ARG A 57 -7.95 2.10 -6.42
N ASP A 58 -7.56 3.35 -6.17
CA ASP A 58 -7.56 4.41 -7.18
C ASP A 58 -6.63 4.09 -8.36
N ALA A 59 -5.44 3.55 -8.08
CA ALA A 59 -4.54 3.08 -9.12
C ALA A 59 -5.15 1.94 -9.96
N ALA A 60 -5.83 0.97 -9.32
CA ALA A 60 -6.50 -0.13 -10.02
C ALA A 60 -7.62 0.37 -10.94
N VAL A 61 -8.49 1.25 -10.44
CA VAL A 61 -9.58 1.86 -11.22
C VAL A 61 -9.02 2.61 -12.43
N ARG A 62 -7.97 3.41 -12.24
CA ARG A 62 -7.31 4.17 -13.32
C ARG A 62 -6.57 3.29 -14.33
N SER A 63 -6.24 2.06 -13.95
CA SER A 63 -5.65 1.04 -14.82
C SER A 63 -6.69 0.08 -15.38
N GLU A 64 -7.99 0.37 -15.20
CA GLU A 64 -9.11 -0.46 -15.65
C GLU A 64 -9.02 -1.91 -15.15
N ARG A 65 -8.44 -2.10 -13.96
CA ARG A 65 -8.32 -3.39 -13.29
C ARG A 65 -9.32 -3.51 -12.16
N ARG A 66 -9.95 -4.67 -12.04
CA ARG A 66 -10.65 -5.08 -10.83
C ARG A 66 -9.68 -5.87 -9.96
N ILE A 67 -9.71 -5.63 -8.66
CA ILE A 67 -8.84 -6.32 -7.70
C ILE A 67 -9.67 -6.89 -6.57
N GLN A 68 -9.19 -8.00 -6.02
CA GLN A 68 -9.69 -8.62 -4.80
C GLN A 68 -8.60 -8.56 -3.75
N LEU A 69 -8.90 -8.00 -2.57
CA LEU A 69 -8.03 -8.08 -1.40
C LEU A 69 -8.15 -9.50 -0.82
N LEU A 70 -7.03 -10.19 -0.70
CA LEU A 70 -6.95 -11.54 -0.14
C LEU A 70 -6.47 -11.50 1.31
N GLU A 71 -5.43 -10.71 1.58
CA GLU A 71 -4.82 -10.63 2.90
C GLU A 71 -4.37 -9.20 3.20
N TRP A 72 -4.48 -8.81 4.47
CA TRP A 72 -3.97 -7.54 4.98
C TRP A 72 -3.21 -7.79 6.27
N HIS A 73 -1.94 -7.39 6.28
CA HIS A 73 -1.01 -7.65 7.37
C HIS A 73 -0.30 -6.37 7.81
N GLY A 74 0.19 -6.40 9.05
CA GLY A 74 1.12 -5.42 9.61
C GLY A 74 2.52 -6.00 9.76
N ALA A 75 3.29 -5.42 10.68
CA ALA A 75 4.57 -6.00 11.08
C ALA A 75 4.39 -7.32 11.84
N SER A 76 5.43 -8.16 11.80
CA SER A 76 5.48 -9.45 12.50
C SER A 76 5.41 -9.25 14.03
N PRO A 77 5.04 -10.28 14.83
CA PRO A 77 4.91 -10.16 16.29
C PRO A 77 6.16 -9.69 17.04
N ASP A 78 7.35 -9.79 16.44
CA ASP A 78 8.60 -9.21 16.95
C ASP A 78 8.65 -7.67 16.86
N HIS A 79 7.69 -7.06 16.15
CA HIS A 79 7.47 -5.63 16.01
C HIS A 79 6.01 -5.28 16.37
N PRO A 80 5.61 -5.39 17.65
CA PRO A 80 4.23 -5.22 18.06
C PRO A 80 3.75 -3.78 17.89
N THR A 81 2.48 -3.63 17.48
CA THR A 81 1.79 -2.34 17.52
C THR A 81 1.17 -2.15 18.90
N LEU A 82 1.49 -1.02 19.54
CA LEU A 82 0.92 -0.64 20.82
C LEU A 82 -0.45 0.03 20.59
N PRO A 83 -1.56 -0.48 21.16
CA PRO A 83 -2.89 0.11 20.96
C PRO A 83 -2.99 1.58 21.39
N ALA A 84 -2.21 1.96 22.41
CA ALA A 84 -2.15 3.34 22.91
C ALA A 84 -1.23 4.26 22.08
N VAL A 85 -0.40 3.70 21.18
CA VAL A 85 0.54 4.44 20.33
C VAL A 85 0.41 3.92 18.88
N PRO A 86 -0.65 4.28 18.16
CA PRO A 86 -0.93 3.79 16.81
C PRO A 86 0.22 4.01 15.82
N GLU A 87 1.09 5.00 16.09
CA GLU A 87 2.28 5.32 15.31
C GLU A 87 3.28 4.15 15.21
N THR A 88 3.26 3.23 16.17
CA THR A 88 4.07 2.00 16.15
C THR A 88 3.63 1.02 15.05
N GLY A 89 2.38 1.09 14.59
CA GLY A 89 1.84 0.30 13.47
C GLY A 89 2.21 0.88 12.11
N TYR A 90 3.50 1.03 11.84
CA TYR A 90 3.95 1.74 10.64
C TYR A 90 3.89 0.92 9.36
N LEU A 91 4.01 -0.43 9.44
CA LEU A 91 4.01 -1.31 8.27
C LEU A 91 2.59 -1.68 7.84
N LYS A 92 2.32 -1.56 6.55
CA LYS A 92 1.10 -2.04 5.89
C LYS A 92 1.53 -2.98 4.78
N PHE A 93 0.90 -4.13 4.70
CA PHE A 93 1.16 -5.11 3.65
C PHE A 93 -0.16 -5.69 3.15
N GLY A 94 -0.42 -5.57 1.85
CA GLY A 94 -1.64 -6.09 1.23
C GLY A 94 -1.32 -7.08 0.11
N VAL A 95 -2.08 -8.18 0.07
CA VAL A 95 -2.05 -9.17 -1.00
C VAL A 95 -3.34 -9.05 -1.81
N PHE A 96 -3.20 -8.79 -3.11
CA PHE A 96 -4.31 -8.59 -4.02
C PHE A 96 -4.21 -9.53 -5.21
N ARG A 97 -5.37 -10.01 -5.68
CA ARG A 97 -5.50 -10.69 -6.96
C ARG A 97 -6.16 -9.77 -7.98
N VAL A 98 -5.60 -9.68 -9.17
CA VAL A 98 -6.24 -9.01 -10.31
C VAL A 98 -7.28 -9.96 -10.91
N LEU A 99 -8.50 -9.48 -11.08
CA LEU A 99 -9.60 -10.25 -11.68
C LEU A 99 -9.60 -10.13 -13.20
#